data_AF-A0A524QLM5-F1
#
_entry.id   AF-A0A524QLM5-F1
#
_cell.length_a   1.000
_cell.length_b   1.000
_cell.length_c   1.000
_cell.angle_alpha   90.00
_cell.angle_beta   90.00
_cell.angle_gamma   90.00
#
_symmetry.space_group_name_H-M   'P 1'
#
loop_
_entity.id
_entity.type
_entity.pdbx_description
1 polymer ?
#
loop_
_entity_poly.entity_id
_entity_poly.type
_entity_poly.pdbx_seq_one_letter_code
_entity_poly.pdbx_strand_id
1 'polypeptide(L)'
;MKLPQGNPLYGPHIMFDTDPDSGGAGASAGNSDQTNWKEKYESLNGQIANGQYVTKDAYVALQKNLETAVGEKKQSAMDLGNATAKLALLQDQETTLTAKLTDAEKLKADLEGTVASKDKVIERHQTIFKEFPDLAPFEADKLLPQVGPDDDMKEVFNNFRTRIGELTSAKKADAEAGSTSEPKGNGQDGIPTGSTQLLQRAQLLSVQGKVAEYDQAMDGYYAALKTEGK
;
A
#
# COMPACT_ATOMS: atom_id res chain seq x y z
N MET A 1 -45.80 -22.88 0.27
CA MET A 1 -44.74 -21.86 0.10
C MET A 1 -43.90 -22.26 -1.09
N LYS A 2 -43.90 -21.44 -2.15
CA LYS A 2 -43.02 -21.56 -3.32
C LYS A 2 -41.70 -20.86 -3.00
N LEU A 3 -40.57 -21.47 -3.35
CA LEU A 3 -39.27 -20.81 -3.45
C LEU A 3 -38.89 -20.65 -4.93
N PRO A 4 -38.15 -19.59 -5.29
CA PRO A 4 -38.11 -19.03 -6.63
C PRO A 4 -37.07 -19.71 -7.54
N GLN A 5 -37.37 -19.72 -8.84
CA GLN A 5 -36.37 -19.92 -9.89
C GLN A 5 -35.46 -18.69 -9.97
N GLY A 6 -34.16 -18.93 -9.97
CA GLY A 6 -33.14 -17.94 -10.28
C GLY A 6 -32.00 -18.62 -11.03
N ASN A 7 -32.05 -18.54 -12.36
CA ASN A 7 -30.85 -18.46 -13.20
C ASN A 7 -30.20 -17.10 -12.86
N PRO A 8 -28.86 -16.89 -12.93
CA PRO A 8 -28.23 -16.87 -14.25
C PRO A 8 -26.70 -17.11 -14.29
N LEU A 9 -26.17 -17.02 -15.53
CA LEU A 9 -24.81 -16.64 -15.92
C LEU A 9 -23.73 -17.74 -16.03
N TYR A 10 -23.68 -18.28 -17.24
CA TYR A 10 -22.47 -18.38 -18.08
C TYR A 10 -21.18 -17.75 -17.50
N GLY A 11 -20.23 -18.62 -17.15
CA GLY A 11 -18.79 -18.34 -17.06
C GLY A 11 -18.05 -19.31 -18.00
N PRO A 12 -16.86 -18.96 -18.50
CA PRO A 12 -16.37 -19.43 -19.80
C PRO A 12 -16.08 -20.94 -19.79
N HIS A 13 -16.66 -21.65 -20.76
CA HIS A 13 -16.11 -22.92 -21.21
C HIS A 13 -14.71 -22.64 -21.75
N ILE A 14 -13.68 -22.89 -20.94
CA ILE A 14 -12.34 -23.15 -21.45
C ILE A 14 -12.47 -24.49 -22.19
N MET A 15 -12.73 -24.42 -23.50
CA MET A 15 -12.46 -25.54 -24.37
C MET A 15 -10.94 -25.69 -24.40
N PHE A 16 -10.42 -26.74 -23.78
CA PHE A 16 -9.06 -27.16 -24.05
C PHE A 16 -9.02 -27.60 -25.51
N ASP A 17 -8.49 -26.72 -26.33
CA ASP A 17 -8.11 -26.94 -27.71
C ASP A 17 -7.01 -28.02 -27.71
N THR A 18 -7.41 -29.27 -27.83
CA THR A 18 -6.48 -30.36 -28.17
C THR A 18 -6.16 -30.25 -29.65
N ASP A 19 -5.20 -29.38 -29.96
CA ASP A 19 -4.44 -29.41 -31.21
C ASP A 19 -3.82 -30.81 -31.38
N PRO A 20 -4.09 -31.55 -32.48
CA PRO A 20 -3.58 -32.89 -32.67
C PRO A 20 -2.13 -32.94 -33.21
N ASP A 21 -1.46 -31.80 -33.46
CA ASP A 21 -0.10 -31.79 -34.03
C ASP A 21 0.94 -31.13 -33.10
N SER A 22 1.32 -31.83 -32.03
CA SER A 22 2.69 -31.71 -31.52
C SER A 22 3.21 -33.07 -31.02
N GLY A 23 4.05 -33.67 -31.86
CA GLY A 23 4.76 -34.91 -31.54
C GLY A 23 5.71 -34.73 -30.36
N GLY A 24 5.57 -35.61 -29.36
CA GLY A 24 6.48 -35.71 -28.22
C GLY A 24 6.13 -36.94 -27.39
N ALA A 25 6.97 -37.96 -27.48
CA ALA A 25 6.70 -39.32 -27.03
C ALA A 25 6.44 -39.46 -25.52
N GLY A 26 5.40 -40.24 -25.19
CA GLY A 26 5.10 -40.74 -23.85
C GLY A 26 3.88 -41.66 -23.92
N ALA A 27 4.12 -42.93 -24.24
CA ALA A 27 3.09 -43.95 -24.45
C ALA A 27 2.09 -44.02 -23.27
N SER A 28 0.87 -43.53 -23.49
CA SER A 28 -0.29 -43.92 -22.69
C SER A 28 -1.22 -44.71 -23.59
N ALA A 29 -1.08 -46.04 -23.54
CA ALA A 29 -2.02 -46.96 -24.14
C ALA A 29 -3.42 -46.64 -23.59
N GLY A 30 -4.28 -46.13 -24.46
CA GLY A 30 -5.66 -45.81 -24.14
C GLY A 30 -6.37 -47.04 -23.57
N ASN A 31 -7.03 -46.81 -22.45
CA ASN A 31 -7.71 -47.77 -21.61
C ASN A 31 -8.99 -48.31 -22.28
N SER A 32 -8.85 -49.20 -23.26
CA SER A 32 -9.97 -49.88 -23.91
C SER A 32 -10.59 -51.01 -23.06
N ASP A 33 -10.05 -51.29 -21.87
CA ASP A 33 -10.53 -52.37 -20.99
C ASP A 33 -11.48 -51.92 -19.85
N GLN A 34 -11.66 -50.61 -19.64
CA GLN A 34 -12.45 -50.05 -18.52
C GLN A 34 -13.97 -50.33 -18.59
N THR A 35 -14.54 -50.65 -19.76
CA THR A 35 -16.00 -50.72 -19.97
C THR A 35 -16.57 -52.15 -19.87
N ASN A 36 -15.72 -53.18 -19.92
CA ASN A 36 -16.18 -54.56 -20.17
C ASN A 36 -16.47 -55.37 -18.88
N TRP A 37 -16.14 -54.87 -17.68
CA TRP A 37 -16.32 -55.64 -16.44
C TRP A 37 -17.79 -55.84 -16.07
N LYS A 38 -18.64 -54.84 -16.33
CA LYS A 38 -20.07 -54.88 -15.98
C LYS A 38 -20.84 -55.84 -16.90
N GLU A 39 -20.58 -55.78 -18.20
CA GLU A 39 -21.15 -56.72 -19.18
C GLU A 39 -20.72 -58.16 -18.90
N LYS A 40 -19.45 -58.38 -18.54
CA LYS A 40 -18.95 -59.70 -18.12
C LYS A 40 -19.67 -60.21 -16.87
N TYR A 41 -19.95 -59.35 -15.90
CA TYR A 41 -20.67 -59.72 -14.68
C TYR A 41 -22.17 -60.03 -14.91
N GLU A 42 -22.86 -59.23 -15.73
CA GLU A 42 -24.27 -59.44 -16.04
C GLU A 42 -24.48 -60.71 -16.87
N SER A 43 -23.62 -60.96 -17.86
CA SER A 43 -23.59 -62.19 -18.65
C SER A 43 -23.38 -63.43 -17.77
N LEU A 44 -22.47 -63.33 -16.79
CA LEU A 44 -22.19 -64.38 -15.81
C LEU A 44 -23.43 -64.76 -15.00
N ASN A 45 -24.14 -63.77 -14.49
CA ASN A 45 -25.30 -63.98 -13.64
C ASN A 45 -26.43 -64.67 -14.41
N GLY A 46 -26.57 -64.36 -15.71
CA GLY A 46 -27.49 -65.05 -16.61
C GLY A 46 -27.14 -66.52 -16.86
N GLN A 47 -25.86 -66.87 -16.97
CA GLN A 47 -25.42 -68.26 -17.20
C GLN A 47 -25.63 -69.14 -15.96
N ILE A 48 -25.37 -68.61 -14.77
CA ILE A 48 -25.61 -69.32 -13.49
C ILE A 48 -27.11 -69.52 -13.25
N ALA A 49 -27.92 -68.49 -13.50
CA ALA A 49 -29.38 -68.54 -13.32
C ALA A 49 -30.07 -69.57 -14.23
N ASN A 50 -29.50 -69.84 -15.41
CA ASN A 50 -30.05 -70.78 -16.39
C ASN A 50 -29.64 -72.25 -16.17
N GLY A 51 -28.96 -72.57 -15.07
CA GLY A 51 -28.63 -73.97 -14.72
C GLY A 51 -27.68 -74.67 -15.70
N GLN A 52 -26.99 -73.93 -16.57
CA GLN A 52 -25.88 -74.49 -17.33
C GLN A 52 -24.77 -74.86 -16.33
N TYR A 53 -24.49 -76.17 -16.22
CA TYR A 53 -23.39 -76.66 -15.40
C TYR A 53 -22.09 -76.01 -15.87
N VAL A 54 -21.64 -75.03 -15.10
CA VAL A 54 -20.30 -74.47 -15.22
C VAL A 54 -19.35 -75.63 -14.91
N THR A 55 -18.66 -76.14 -15.92
CA THR A 55 -17.66 -77.19 -15.70
C THR A 55 -16.65 -76.67 -14.68
N LYS A 56 -16.04 -77.56 -13.88
CA LYS A 56 -15.07 -77.17 -12.84
C LYS A 56 -14.01 -76.19 -13.38
N ASP A 57 -13.58 -76.38 -14.62
CA ASP A 57 -12.62 -75.51 -15.30
C ASP A 57 -13.19 -74.11 -15.60
N ALA A 58 -14.44 -74.01 -16.04
CA ALA A 58 -15.11 -72.72 -16.24
C ALA A 58 -15.31 -71.99 -14.90
N TYR A 59 -15.60 -72.72 -13.81
CA TYR A 59 -15.71 -72.12 -12.48
C TYR A 59 -14.36 -71.59 -11.98
N VAL A 60 -13.28 -72.36 -12.16
CA VAL A 60 -11.92 -71.92 -11.80
C VAL A 60 -11.49 -70.70 -12.63
N ALA A 61 -11.79 -70.68 -13.93
CA ALA A 61 -11.51 -69.52 -14.79
C ALA A 61 -12.30 -68.28 -14.34
N LEU A 62 -13.57 -68.46 -13.96
CA LEU A 62 -14.42 -67.38 -13.44
C LEU A 62 -13.95 -66.84 -12.09
N GLN A 63 -13.55 -67.73 -11.18
CA GLN A 63 -12.97 -67.33 -9.91
C GLN A 63 -11.71 -66.50 -10.12
N LYS A 64 -10.82 -66.90 -11.03
CA LYS A 64 -9.61 -66.15 -11.37
C LYS A 64 -9.93 -64.77 -11.96
N ASN A 65 -10.92 -64.68 -12.84
CA ASN A 65 -11.35 -63.40 -13.41
C ASN A 65 -11.95 -62.47 -12.34
N LEU A 66 -12.70 -63.02 -11.39
CA LEU A 66 -13.25 -62.25 -10.27
C LEU A 66 -12.14 -61.75 -9.34
N GLU A 67 -11.15 -62.58 -9.02
CA GLU A 67 -9.98 -62.20 -8.22
C GLU A 67 -9.20 -61.06 -8.89
N THR A 68 -8.97 -61.14 -10.20
CA THR A 68 -8.35 -60.06 -10.98
C THR A 68 -9.17 -58.77 -10.93
N ALA A 69 -10.48 -58.84 -11.21
CA ALA A 69 -11.35 -57.66 -11.20
C ALA A 69 -11.45 -57.02 -9.80
N VAL A 70 -11.45 -57.81 -8.73
CA VAL A 70 -11.39 -57.30 -7.35
C VAL A 70 -10.05 -56.63 -7.08
N GLY A 71 -8.94 -57.18 -7.57
CA GLY A 71 -7.62 -56.58 -7.49
C GLY A 71 -7.55 -55.21 -8.19
N GLU A 72 -8.03 -55.14 -9.44
CA GLU A 72 -8.09 -53.90 -10.23
C GLU A 72 -8.97 -52.84 -9.59
N LYS A 73 -10.13 -53.24 -9.03
CA LYS A 73 -11.01 -52.32 -8.30
C LYS A 73 -10.33 -51.76 -7.05
N LYS A 74 -9.59 -52.59 -6.30
CA LYS A 74 -8.81 -52.13 -5.15
C LYS A 74 -7.72 -51.15 -5.56
N GLN A 75 -7.00 -51.44 -6.65
CA GLN A 75 -5.98 -50.54 -7.19
C GLN A 75 -6.59 -49.20 -7.61
N SER A 76 -7.68 -49.22 -8.38
CA SER A 76 -8.38 -48.00 -8.79
C SER A 76 -8.88 -47.17 -7.60
N ALA A 77 -9.33 -47.82 -6.52
CA ALA A 77 -9.74 -47.11 -5.30
C ALA A 77 -8.55 -46.42 -4.60
N MET A 78 -7.37 -47.05 -4.58
CA MET A 78 -6.15 -46.44 -4.06
C MET A 78 -5.69 -45.26 -4.94
N ASP A 79 -5.72 -45.44 -6.26
CA ASP A 79 -5.33 -44.39 -7.21
C ASP A 79 -6.28 -43.17 -7.12
N LEU A 80 -7.58 -43.41 -6.95
CA LEU A 80 -8.56 -42.36 -6.70
C LEU A 80 -8.25 -41.62 -5.40
N GLY A 81 -7.96 -42.34 -4.31
CA GLY A 81 -7.58 -41.73 -3.03
C GLY A 81 -6.34 -40.85 -3.16
N ASN A 82 -5.32 -41.32 -3.87
CA ASN A 82 -4.10 -40.56 -4.14
C ASN A 82 -4.39 -39.30 -4.99
N ALA A 83 -5.23 -39.42 -6.01
CA ALA A 83 -5.64 -38.29 -6.84
C ALA A 83 -6.43 -37.25 -6.03
N THR A 84 -7.35 -37.68 -5.16
CA THR A 84 -8.11 -36.79 -4.26
C THR A 84 -7.18 -36.06 -3.29
N ALA A 85 -6.20 -36.75 -2.70
CA ALA A 85 -5.23 -36.12 -1.81
C ALA A 85 -4.36 -35.08 -2.55
N LYS A 86 -3.93 -35.38 -3.77
CA LYS A 86 -3.17 -34.45 -4.61
C LYS A 86 -4.01 -33.22 -4.99
N LEU A 87 -5.29 -33.41 -5.30
CA LEU A 87 -6.20 -32.32 -5.63
C LEU A 87 -6.42 -31.39 -4.42
N ALA A 88 -6.60 -31.95 -3.21
CA ALA A 88 -6.69 -31.15 -2.00
C ALA A 88 -5.41 -30.34 -1.73
N LEU A 89 -4.23 -30.92 -1.95
CA LEU A 89 -2.95 -30.21 -1.84
C LEU A 89 -2.85 -29.07 -2.86
N LEU A 90 -3.25 -29.29 -4.10
CA LEU A 90 -3.24 -28.26 -5.14
C LEU A 90 -4.20 -27.11 -4.82
N GLN A 91 -5.37 -27.40 -4.25
CA GLN A 91 -6.33 -26.37 -3.81
C GLN A 91 -5.79 -25.53 -2.65
N ASP A 92 -5.09 -26.14 -1.70
CA ASP A 92 -4.43 -25.43 -0.60
C ASP A 92 -3.28 -24.54 -1.10
N GLN A 93 -2.49 -25.05 -2.05
CA GLN A 93 -1.46 -24.28 -2.74
C GLN A 93 -2.03 -23.10 -3.52
N GLU A 94 -3.14 -23.31 -4.25
CA GLU A 94 -3.84 -22.25 -4.98
C GLU A 94 -4.31 -21.15 -4.03
N THR A 95 -4.97 -21.52 -2.93
CA THR A 95 -5.44 -20.58 -1.91
C THR A 95 -4.28 -19.77 -1.31
N THR A 96 -3.16 -20.44 -1.01
CA THR A 96 -1.95 -19.80 -0.49
C THR A 96 -1.34 -18.84 -1.52
N LEU A 97 -1.29 -19.23 -2.79
CA LEU A 97 -0.76 -18.39 -3.87
C LEU A 97 -1.65 -17.17 -4.11
N THR A 98 -2.97 -17.33 -4.08
CA THR A 98 -3.92 -16.21 -4.18
C THR A 98 -3.72 -15.22 -3.03
N ALA A 99 -3.58 -15.69 -1.79
CA ALA A 99 -3.31 -14.82 -0.65
C ALA A 99 -2.00 -14.04 -0.82
N LYS A 100 -0.92 -14.72 -1.22
CA LYS A 100 0.38 -14.08 -1.50
C LYS A 100 0.31 -13.06 -2.63
N LEU A 101 -0.49 -13.32 -3.66
CA LEU A 101 -0.70 -12.39 -4.76
C LEU A 101 -1.38 -11.11 -4.28
N THR A 102 -2.46 -11.24 -3.50
CA THR A 102 -3.15 -10.09 -2.90
C THR A 102 -2.23 -9.26 -2.01
N ASP A 103 -1.39 -9.90 -1.19
CA ASP A 103 -0.41 -9.20 -0.36
C ASP A 103 0.64 -8.46 -1.21
N ALA A 104 1.11 -9.07 -2.30
CA ALA A 104 2.05 -8.44 -3.22
C ALA A 104 1.44 -7.23 -3.95
N GLU A 105 0.17 -7.33 -4.37
CA GLU A 105 -0.56 -6.22 -4.99
C GLU A 105 -0.73 -5.04 -4.03
N LYS A 106 -1.01 -5.33 -2.75
CA LYS A 106 -1.08 -4.29 -1.71
C LYS A 106 0.26 -3.61 -1.49
N LEU A 107 1.34 -4.38 -1.36
CA LEU A 107 2.70 -3.84 -1.24
C LEU A 107 3.09 -2.96 -2.43
N LYS A 108 2.67 -3.36 -3.64
CA LYS A 108 2.89 -2.57 -4.86
C LYS A 108 2.17 -1.23 -4.78
N ALA A 109 0.89 -1.22 -4.40
CA ALA A 109 0.11 0.02 -4.27
C ALA A 109 0.71 0.96 -3.19
N ASP A 110 1.13 0.41 -2.05
CA ASP A 110 1.79 1.17 -0.97
C ASP A 110 3.13 1.79 -1.44
N LEU A 111 3.91 1.04 -2.22
CA LEU A 111 5.15 1.52 -2.83
C LEU A 111 4.91 2.60 -3.87
N GLU A 112 3.94 2.41 -4.76
CA GLU A 112 3.56 3.41 -5.77
C GLU A 112 3.12 4.73 -5.11
N GLY A 113 2.32 4.65 -4.04
CA GLY A 113 1.96 5.82 -3.23
C GLY A 113 3.16 6.51 -2.57
N THR A 114 4.10 5.72 -2.05
CA THR A 114 5.34 6.25 -1.45
C THR A 114 6.24 6.94 -2.47
N VAL A 115 6.39 6.36 -3.67
CA VAL A 115 7.17 6.95 -4.77
C VAL A 115 6.54 8.26 -5.22
N ALA A 116 5.23 8.28 -5.47
CA ALA A 116 4.52 9.49 -5.84
C ALA A 116 4.68 10.61 -4.79
N SER A 117 4.65 10.27 -3.50
CA SER A 117 4.92 11.24 -2.43
C SER A 117 6.35 11.78 -2.46
N LYS A 118 7.36 10.93 -2.73
CA LYS A 118 8.76 11.36 -2.82
C LYS A 118 9.02 12.24 -4.03
N ASP A 119 8.41 11.93 -5.18
CA ASP A 119 8.55 12.72 -6.39
C ASP A 119 8.03 14.15 -6.18
N LYS A 120 6.89 14.32 -5.50
CA LYS A 120 6.37 15.64 -5.10
C LYS A 120 7.34 16.41 -4.20
N VAL A 121 8.00 15.72 -3.26
CA VAL A 121 9.01 16.35 -2.39
C VAL A 121 10.23 16.79 -3.21
N ILE A 122 10.69 15.96 -4.14
CA ILE A 122 11.81 16.28 -5.03
C ILE A 122 11.45 17.49 -5.92
N GLU A 123 10.26 17.49 -6.52
CA GLU A 123 9.77 18.60 -7.32
C GLU A 123 9.72 19.90 -6.50
N ARG A 124 9.19 19.83 -5.27
CA ARG A 124 9.19 20.96 -4.33
C ARG A 124 10.58 21.52 -4.10
N HIS A 125 11.54 20.65 -3.77
CA HIS A 125 12.93 21.08 -3.54
C HIS A 125 13.55 21.65 -4.82
N GLN A 126 13.32 21.04 -5.99
CA GLN A 126 13.86 21.54 -7.26
C GLN A 126 13.31 22.92 -7.61
N THR A 127 12.01 23.15 -7.43
CA THR A 127 11.37 24.44 -7.66
C THR A 127 11.94 25.50 -6.72
N ILE A 128 12.10 25.18 -5.43
CA ILE A 128 12.74 26.09 -4.46
C ILE A 128 14.16 26.41 -4.88
N PHE A 129 15.01 25.41 -5.15
CA PHE A 129 16.41 25.67 -5.48
C PHE A 129 16.63 26.40 -6.80
N LYS A 130 15.79 26.17 -7.82
CA LYS A 130 15.97 26.76 -9.15
C LYS A 130 15.26 28.11 -9.31
N GLU A 131 14.05 28.24 -8.77
CA GLU A 131 13.18 29.38 -9.07
C GLU A 131 12.96 30.30 -7.86
N PHE A 132 13.02 29.76 -6.64
CA PHE A 132 12.81 30.51 -5.39
C PHE A 132 13.94 30.30 -4.37
N PRO A 133 15.21 30.55 -4.74
CA PRO A 133 16.35 30.22 -3.86
C PRO A 133 16.30 31.01 -2.54
N ASP A 134 15.66 32.18 -2.53
CA ASP A 134 15.42 32.98 -1.33
C ASP A 134 14.47 32.31 -0.32
N LEU A 135 13.66 31.34 -0.76
CA LEU A 135 12.76 30.57 0.10
C LEU A 135 13.41 29.34 0.75
N ALA A 136 14.63 28.95 0.35
CA ALA A 136 15.31 27.77 0.89
C ALA A 136 15.46 27.76 2.43
N PRO A 137 15.77 28.87 3.12
CA PRO A 137 15.81 28.90 4.58
C PRO A 137 14.45 28.59 5.22
N PHE A 138 13.36 29.10 4.63
CA PHE A 138 12.01 28.84 5.12
C PHE A 138 11.59 27.38 4.93
N GLU A 139 12.09 26.70 3.89
CA GLU A 139 11.87 25.26 3.71
C GLU A 139 12.62 24.45 4.76
N ALA A 140 13.87 24.82 5.07
CA ALA A 140 14.67 24.16 6.11
C ALA A 140 14.00 24.25 7.49
N ASP A 141 13.38 25.39 7.79
CA ASP A 141 12.64 25.64 9.02
C ASP A 141 11.18 25.14 8.98
N LYS A 142 10.75 24.52 7.87
CA LYS A 142 9.37 24.04 7.63
C LYS A 142 8.30 25.15 7.77
N LEU A 143 8.66 26.38 7.43
CA LEU A 143 7.78 27.55 7.46
C LEU A 143 7.07 27.79 6.12
N LEU A 144 7.50 27.14 5.04
CA LEU A 144 6.81 27.22 3.76
C LEU A 144 5.48 26.47 3.80
N PRO A 145 4.40 27.03 3.23
CA PRO A 145 3.11 26.37 3.15
C PRO A 145 3.20 25.02 2.44
N GLN A 146 2.36 24.08 2.87
CA GLN A 146 2.16 22.84 2.12
C GLN A 146 1.40 23.16 0.83
N VAL A 147 1.78 22.49 -0.25
CA VAL A 147 1.13 22.63 -1.56
C VAL A 147 0.08 21.53 -1.64
N GLY A 148 -1.19 21.91 -1.82
CA GLY A 148 -2.27 20.96 -2.02
C GLY A 148 -2.11 20.18 -3.34
N PRO A 149 -2.89 19.10 -3.54
CA PRO A 149 -2.81 18.29 -4.75
C PRO A 149 -3.18 19.03 -6.04
N ASP A 150 -4.03 20.07 -5.95
CA ASP A 150 -4.53 20.84 -7.08
C ASP A 150 -3.95 22.27 -7.15
N ASP A 151 -3.09 22.64 -6.19
CA ASP A 151 -2.51 23.98 -6.10
C ASP A 151 -1.27 24.10 -7.00
N ASP A 152 -1.13 25.22 -7.72
CA ASP A 152 0.13 25.53 -8.39
C ASP A 152 1.19 25.91 -7.36
N MET A 153 2.23 25.07 -7.24
CA MET A 153 3.37 25.28 -6.35
C MET A 153 4.02 26.66 -6.52
N LYS A 154 4.13 27.16 -7.75
CA LYS A 154 4.73 28.48 -8.01
C LYS A 154 3.85 29.60 -7.52
N GLU A 155 2.54 29.47 -7.69
CA GLU A 155 1.57 30.44 -7.18
C GLU A 155 1.60 30.46 -5.65
N VAL A 156 1.61 29.28 -5.00
CA VAL A 156 1.71 29.17 -3.54
C VAL A 156 2.97 29.84 -3.01
N PHE A 157 4.11 29.60 -3.63
CA PHE A 157 5.39 30.22 -3.24
C PHE A 157 5.43 31.73 -3.53
N ASN A 158 4.88 32.19 -4.66
CA ASN A 158 4.76 33.61 -4.95
C ASN A 158 3.87 34.35 -3.95
N ASN A 159 2.74 33.74 -3.58
CA ASN A 159 1.82 34.29 -2.59
C ASN A 159 2.49 34.36 -1.21
N PHE A 160 3.20 33.31 -0.81
CA PHE A 160 4.00 33.32 0.42
C PHE A 160 5.05 34.42 0.41
N ARG A 161 5.84 34.52 -0.67
CA ARG A 161 6.89 35.53 -0.84
C ARG A 161 6.33 36.96 -0.77
N THR A 162 5.21 37.21 -1.44
CA THR A 162 4.51 38.50 -1.42
C THR A 162 4.09 38.86 0.00
N ARG A 163 3.47 37.92 0.70
CA ARG A 163 2.99 38.12 2.08
C ARG A 163 4.13 38.39 3.07
N ILE A 164 5.27 37.72 2.91
CA ILE A 164 6.51 38.01 3.67
C ILE A 164 6.99 39.44 3.36
N GLY A 165 6.99 39.84 2.10
CA GLY A 165 7.38 41.19 1.67
C GLY A 165 6.49 42.28 2.25
N GLU A 166 5.17 42.07 2.24
CA GLU A 166 4.17 42.96 2.85
C GLU A 166 4.35 43.04 4.37
N LEU A 167 4.49 41.90 5.06
CA LEU A 167 4.73 41.87 6.51
C LEU A 167 6.02 42.59 6.90
N THR A 168 7.08 42.43 6.11
CA THR A 168 8.36 43.10 6.35
C THR A 168 8.25 44.60 6.10
N SER A 169 7.54 44.99 5.05
CA SER A 169 7.32 46.40 4.70
C SER A 169 6.41 47.10 5.70
N ALA A 170 5.34 46.43 6.16
CA ALA A 170 4.45 46.92 7.21
C ALA A 170 5.20 47.06 8.54
N LYS A 171 6.03 46.08 8.93
CA LYS A 171 6.87 46.20 10.13
C LYS A 171 7.89 47.35 10.03
N LYS A 172 8.47 47.58 8.85
CA LYS A 172 9.36 48.73 8.62
C LYS A 172 8.59 50.05 8.68
N ALA A 173 7.44 50.12 8.02
CA ALA A 173 6.57 51.30 8.05
C ALA A 173 6.03 51.57 9.46
N ASP A 174 5.70 50.56 10.25
CA ASP A 174 5.29 50.71 11.65
C ASP A 174 6.47 51.12 12.54
N ALA A 175 7.69 50.64 12.26
CA ALA A 175 8.91 51.11 12.94
C ALA A 175 9.24 52.57 12.58
N GLU A 176 9.01 52.97 11.32
CA GLU A 176 9.22 54.35 10.84
C GLU A 176 8.10 55.30 11.30
N ALA A 177 6.84 54.87 11.28
CA ALA A 177 5.66 55.62 11.73
C ALA A 177 5.55 55.66 13.26
N GLY A 178 6.05 54.62 13.93
CA GLY A 178 6.23 54.53 15.39
C GLY A 178 7.28 55.50 15.94
N SER A 179 7.99 56.23 15.07
CA SER A 179 8.80 57.39 15.45
C SER A 179 8.00 58.72 15.41
N THR A 180 6.68 58.68 15.63
CA THR A 180 5.86 59.87 15.94
C THR A 180 5.12 59.73 17.26
N SER A 181 5.76 59.13 18.25
CA SER A 181 5.69 59.63 19.62
C SER A 181 7.04 59.40 20.26
N GLU A 182 7.93 60.39 20.19
CA GLU A 182 8.77 60.60 21.36
C GLU A 182 7.82 60.56 22.56
N PRO A 183 8.03 59.69 23.57
CA PRO A 183 7.49 60.03 24.86
C PRO A 183 8.03 61.43 25.11
N LYS A 184 7.14 62.41 25.30
CA LYS A 184 7.52 63.70 25.89
C LYS A 184 8.07 63.39 27.28
N GLY A 185 9.32 62.94 27.31
CA GLY A 185 10.16 62.88 28.47
C GLY A 185 10.51 64.32 28.74
N ASN A 186 9.75 64.93 29.66
CA ASN A 186 10.30 66.03 30.43
C ASN A 186 11.72 65.61 30.87
N GLY A 187 12.68 66.48 30.57
CA GLY A 187 14.08 66.19 30.74
C GLY A 187 14.40 65.64 32.13
N GLN A 188 15.02 64.48 32.15
CA GLN A 188 16.14 64.12 33.02
C GLN A 188 16.65 62.74 32.62
N ASP A 189 17.97 62.63 32.53
CA ASP A 189 18.71 61.40 32.31
C ASP A 189 18.19 60.24 33.16
N GLY A 190 17.72 59.19 32.50
CA GLY A 190 17.31 57.95 33.15
C GLY A 190 17.27 56.84 32.12
N ILE A 191 18.22 55.90 32.21
CA ILE A 191 18.14 54.62 31.50
C ILE A 191 16.81 53.99 31.90
N PRO A 192 15.91 53.63 30.95
CA PRO A 192 14.63 52.99 31.29
C PRO A 192 14.91 51.68 32.03
N THR A 193 14.42 51.55 33.27
CA THR A 193 14.76 50.43 34.17
C THR A 193 13.76 49.28 34.16
N GLY A 194 12.59 49.44 33.53
CA GLY A 194 11.55 48.41 33.50
C GLY A 194 11.81 47.36 32.43
N SER A 195 11.65 46.07 32.78
CA SER A 195 11.92 44.94 31.88
C SER A 195 11.19 45.05 30.54
N THR A 196 9.91 45.45 30.55
CA THR A 196 9.10 45.58 29.33
C THR A 196 9.61 46.69 28.40
N GLN A 197 10.11 47.80 28.96
CA GLN A 197 10.64 48.92 28.18
C GLN A 197 12.02 48.61 27.59
N LEU A 198 12.85 47.87 28.33
CA LEU A 198 14.15 47.39 27.88
C LEU A 198 14.01 46.36 26.75
N LEU A 199 13.02 45.47 26.84
CA LEU A 199 12.72 44.51 25.76
C LEU A 199 12.25 45.21 24.48
N GLN A 200 11.35 46.20 24.61
CA GLN A 200 10.89 47.00 23.46
C GLN A 200 12.03 47.78 22.80
N ARG A 201 12.92 48.36 23.61
CA ARG A 201 14.13 49.04 23.12
C ARG A 201 15.08 48.08 22.40
N ALA A 202 15.33 46.90 22.96
CA ALA A 202 16.15 45.89 22.31
C ALA A 202 15.55 45.46 20.95
N GLN A 203 14.25 45.19 20.90
CA GLN A 203 13.58 44.83 19.64
C GLN A 203 13.74 45.92 18.56
N LEU A 204 13.64 47.20 18.93
CA LEU A 204 13.86 48.31 18.00
C LEU A 204 15.31 48.38 17.50
N LEU A 205 16.28 48.20 18.41
CA LEU A 205 17.72 48.25 18.08
C LEU A 205 18.17 47.07 17.22
N SER A 206 17.55 45.89 17.40
CA SER A 206 17.74 44.72 16.56
C SER A 206 17.32 45.00 15.12
N VAL A 207 16.15 45.63 14.92
CA VAL A 207 15.64 46.01 13.59
C VAL A 207 16.53 47.07 12.92
N GLN A 208 17.12 47.97 13.70
CA GLN A 208 18.03 49.01 13.20
C GLN A 208 19.47 48.52 12.95
N GLY A 209 19.78 47.25 13.22
CA GLY A 209 21.12 46.68 13.02
C GLY A 209 22.18 47.22 13.97
N LYS A 210 21.78 47.84 15.09
CA LYS A 210 22.69 48.42 16.09
C LYS A 210 23.06 47.39 17.15
N VAL A 211 23.86 46.41 16.75
CA VAL A 211 24.17 45.20 17.54
C VAL A 211 24.71 45.54 18.95
N ALA A 212 25.65 46.47 19.08
CA ALA A 212 26.22 46.83 20.39
C ALA A 212 25.20 47.47 21.35
N GLU A 213 24.29 48.29 20.82
CA GLU A 213 23.25 48.93 21.63
C GLU A 213 22.12 47.93 21.96
N TYR A 214 21.84 46.98 21.05
CA TYR A 214 20.93 45.86 21.28
C TYR A 214 21.40 44.97 22.43
N ASP A 215 22.68 44.55 22.38
CA ASP A 215 23.27 43.68 23.41
C ASP A 215 23.18 44.35 24.80
N GLN A 216 23.50 45.65 24.86
CA GLN A 216 23.39 46.43 26.10
C GLN A 216 21.94 46.52 26.63
N ALA A 217 20.95 46.65 25.73
CA ALA A 217 19.54 46.67 26.12
C ALA A 217 19.04 45.30 26.58
N MET A 218 19.51 44.21 25.96
CA MET A 218 19.18 42.83 26.36
C MET A 218 19.82 42.46 27.71
N ASP A 219 21.06 42.88 27.95
CA ASP A 219 21.72 42.71 29.25
C ASP A 219 20.94 43.45 30.36
N GLY A 220 20.50 44.68 30.08
CA GLY A 220 19.62 45.44 30.97
C GLY A 220 18.29 44.72 31.22
N TYR A 221 17.66 44.17 30.18
CA TYR A 221 16.41 43.42 30.29
C TYR A 221 16.55 42.18 31.19
N TYR A 222 17.60 41.38 31.00
CA TYR A 222 17.84 40.21 31.83
C TYR A 222 18.20 40.57 33.27
N ALA A 223 18.87 41.70 33.49
CA ALA A 223 19.09 42.23 34.83
C ALA A 223 17.77 42.66 35.50
N ALA A 224 16.90 43.37 34.78
CA ALA A 224 15.60 43.84 35.26
C ALA A 224 14.64 42.68 35.59
N LEU A 225 14.60 41.64 34.76
CA LEU A 225 13.81 40.42 35.04
C LEU A 225 14.24 39.72 36.33
N LYS A 226 15.54 39.70 36.63
CA LYS A 226 16.05 39.11 37.89
C LYS A 226 15.68 39.92 39.12
N THR A 227 15.44 41.23 38.97
CA THR A 227 15.03 42.11 40.07
C THR A 227 13.51 42.20 40.25
N GLU A 228 12.73 42.07 39.18
CA GLU A 228 11.25 42.10 39.21
C GLU A 228 10.63 40.75 39.62
N GLY A 229 11.39 39.66 39.57
CA GLY A 229 10.98 38.31 40.00
C GLY A 229 11.13 38.02 41.51
N LYS A 230 11.10 39.03 42.38
CA LYS A 230 11.10 38.89 43.85
C LYS A 230 9.90 39.58 44.49
#